data_AF-A0A7K1FM25-F1
#
_entry.id   AF-A0A7K1FM25-F1
#
_cell.length_a   1.000
_cell.length_b   1.000
_cell.length_c   1.000
_cell.angle_alpha   90.00
_cell.angle_beta   90.00
_cell.angle_gamma   90.00
#
_symmetry.space_group_name_H-M   'P 1'
#
loop_
_entity.id
_entity.type
_entity.pdbx_description
1 polymer ?
#
loop_
_entity_poly.entity_id
_entity_poly.type
_entity_poly.pdbx_seq_one_letter_code
_entity_poly.pdbx_strand_id
1 'polypeptide(L)'
;MSVLLVQTSPAAGTSVDDFNAWYDDVHLPEILASVSGILGVQRYRLVGDGPPRFLAVYSLDRPAAEVLAVLGAGVRTPGPLDLTDNPPLVQGFDSLVAP
;
A
#
# COMPACT_ATOMS: atom_id res chain seq x y z
N MET A 1 16.71 0.58 -8.07
CA MET A 1 15.80 0.49 -6.91
C MET A 1 14.40 0.81 -7.40
N SER A 2 13.41 -0.01 -7.05
CA SER A 2 12.04 0.14 -7.53
C SER A 2 11.11 0.39 -6.36
N VAL A 3 9.94 0.98 -6.62
CA VAL A 3 8.96 1.30 -5.58
C VAL A 3 7.53 0.93 -6.00
N LEU A 4 6.70 0.61 -5.03
CA LEU A 4 5.24 0.60 -5.18
C LEU A 4 4.65 1.73 -4.36
N LEU A 5 3.80 2.53 -5.00
CA LEU A 5 2.99 3.54 -4.36
C LEU A 5 1.58 2.98 -4.24
N VAL A 6 1.05 2.94 -3.02
CA VAL A 6 -0.29 2.48 -2.73
C VAL A 6 -1.04 3.56 -1.99
N GLN A 7 -2.02 4.16 -2.66
CA GLN A 7 -2.89 5.16 -2.06
C GLN A 7 -4.15 4.49 -1.52
N THR A 8 -4.55 4.83 -0.29
CA THR A 8 -5.71 4.23 0.37
C THR A 8 -6.53 5.25 1.15
N SER A 9 -7.80 4.91 1.34
CA SER A 9 -8.72 5.61 2.24
C SER A 9 -9.35 4.62 3.21
N PRO A 10 -9.63 5.03 4.47
CA PRO A 10 -10.50 4.28 5.35
C PRO A 10 -11.92 4.24 4.80
N ALA A 11 -12.61 3.11 4.95
CA ALA A 11 -14.03 2.99 4.66
C ALA A 11 -14.86 3.99 5.49
N ALA A 12 -16.01 4.42 4.96
CA ALA A 12 -16.92 5.32 5.66
C ALA A 12 -17.27 4.80 7.07
N GLY A 13 -17.19 5.68 8.07
CA GLY A 13 -17.42 5.34 9.47
C GLY A 13 -16.21 4.76 10.22
N THR A 14 -15.10 4.47 9.54
CA THR A 14 -13.85 4.05 10.19
C THR A 14 -13.08 5.26 10.70
N SER A 15 -12.66 5.24 11.97
CA SER A 15 -11.79 6.28 12.51
C SER A 15 -10.36 6.16 11.94
N VAL A 16 -9.61 7.26 11.94
CA VAL A 16 -8.20 7.26 11.51
C VAL A 16 -7.34 6.37 12.41
N ASP A 17 -7.63 6.33 13.71
CA ASP A 17 -6.86 5.55 14.68
C ASP A 17 -7.09 4.05 14.49
N ASP A 18 -8.36 3.62 14.32
CA ASP A 18 -8.68 2.22 14.02
C ASP A 18 -8.07 1.76 12.70
N PHE A 19 -8.10 2.64 11.68
CA PHE A 19 -7.48 2.35 10.39
C PHE A 19 -5.96 2.17 10.53
N ASN A 20 -5.28 3.03 11.30
CA ASN A 20 -3.83 2.91 11.49
C ASN A 20 -3.47 1.70 12.33
N ALA A 21 -4.22 1.40 13.40
CA ALA A 21 -4.01 0.19 14.20
C ALA A 21 -4.14 -1.08 13.35
N TRP A 22 -5.23 -1.20 12.57
CA TRP A 22 -5.36 -2.31 11.63
C TRP A 22 -4.21 -2.36 10.62
N TYR A 23 -3.78 -1.22 10.10
CA TYR A 23 -2.71 -1.18 9.10
C TYR A 23 -1.39 -1.69 9.67
N ASP A 24 -1.06 -1.29 10.90
CA ASP A 24 0.23 -1.60 11.53
C ASP A 24 0.23 -3.03 12.12
N ASP A 25 -0.89 -3.47 12.70
CA ASP A 25 -0.97 -4.76 13.42
C ASP A 25 -1.40 -5.94 12.53
N VAL A 26 -2.10 -5.67 11.43
CA VAL A 26 -2.68 -6.72 10.56
C VAL A 26 -2.17 -6.58 9.13
N HIS A 27 -2.49 -5.46 8.47
CA HIS A 27 -2.29 -5.34 7.03
C HIS A 27 -0.83 -5.39 6.64
N LEU A 28 0.01 -4.54 7.24
CA LEU A 28 1.42 -4.47 6.88
C LEU A 28 2.16 -5.79 7.17
N PRO A 29 2.02 -6.44 8.35
CA PRO A 29 2.60 -7.76 8.57
C PRO A 29 2.20 -8.81 7.53
N GLU A 30 0.91 -8.87 7.15
CA GLU A 30 0.43 -9.79 6.13
C GLU A 30 1.01 -9.50 4.74
N ILE A 31 1.09 -8.23 4.34
CA ILE A 31 1.69 -7.81 3.07
C ILE A 31 3.17 -8.23 3.03
N LEU A 32 3.93 -7.93 4.09
CA LEU A 32 5.35 -8.28 4.17
C LEU A 32 5.58 -9.80 4.16
N ALA A 33 4.68 -10.57 4.77
CA ALA A 33 4.76 -12.03 4.76
C ALA A 33 4.38 -12.65 3.40
N SER A 34 3.44 -12.03 2.68
CA SER A 34 2.86 -12.61 1.46
C SER A 34 3.53 -12.14 0.17
N VAL A 35 4.14 -10.95 0.16
CA VAL A 35 4.68 -10.32 -1.04
C VAL A 35 6.21 -10.31 -0.98
N SER A 36 6.81 -11.29 -1.66
CA SER A 36 8.26 -11.35 -1.80
C SER A 36 8.80 -10.16 -2.60
N GLY A 37 9.92 -9.62 -2.15
CA GLY A 37 10.65 -8.52 -2.80
C GLY A 37 10.39 -7.13 -2.20
N ILE A 38 9.58 -7.02 -1.16
CA ILE A 38 9.46 -5.79 -0.36
C ILE A 38 10.61 -5.73 0.66
N LEU A 39 11.37 -4.64 0.62
CA LEU A 39 12.46 -4.35 1.58
C LEU A 39 11.98 -3.57 2.81
N GLY A 40 10.91 -2.79 2.64
CA GLY A 40 10.34 -1.96 3.69
C GLY A 40 9.23 -1.08 3.16
N VAL A 41 8.52 -0.43 4.09
CA VAL A 41 7.44 0.51 3.78
C VAL A 41 7.63 1.80 4.55
N GLN A 42 7.18 2.89 3.96
CA GLN A 42 6.96 4.13 4.68
C GLN A 42 5.56 4.66 4.37
N ARG A 43 4.84 5.10 5.41
CA ARG A 43 3.47 5.58 5.30
C ARG A 43 3.41 7.08 5.50
N TYR A 44 2.54 7.72 4.71
CA TYR A 44 2.35 9.16 4.69
C TYR A 44 0.86 9.47 4.79
N ARG A 45 0.54 10.56 5.46
CA ARG A 45 -0.79 11.16 5.49
C ARG A 45 -0.82 12.33 4.52
N LEU A 46 -1.88 12.45 3.73
CA LEU A 46 -2.09 13.60 2.87
C LEU A 46 -2.15 14.88 3.70
N VAL A 47 -1.41 15.91 3.28
CA VAL A 47 -1.53 17.27 3.82
C VAL A 47 -2.62 17.98 3.02
N GLY A 48 -3.87 17.74 3.41
CA GLY A 48 -5.06 18.25 2.73
C GLY A 48 -6.29 17.43 3.06
N ASP A 49 -7.44 17.91 2.64
CA ASP A 49 -8.70 17.21 2.78
C ASP A 49 -9.00 16.38 1.53
N GLY A 50 -9.71 15.27 1.73
CA GLY A 50 -10.20 14.41 0.67
C GLY A 50 -9.41 13.11 0.46
N PRO A 51 -9.99 12.18 -0.32
CA PRO A 51 -9.37 10.92 -0.65
C PRO A 51 -8.42 11.02 -1.86
N PRO A 52 -7.42 10.11 -1.97
CA PRO A 52 -7.03 9.13 -0.97
C PRO A 52 -6.27 9.77 0.20
N ARG A 53 -6.60 9.36 1.44
CA ARG A 53 -6.05 10.02 2.66
C ARG A 53 -4.62 9.61 3.01
N PHE A 54 -4.20 8.42 2.59
CA PHE A 54 -2.90 7.85 2.94
C PHE A 54 -2.16 7.37 1.70
N LEU A 55 -0.83 7.38 1.80
CA LEU A 55 0.09 6.80 0.82
C LEU A 55 1.06 5.87 1.55
N ALA A 56 1.17 4.63 1.10
CA ALA A 56 2.26 3.74 1.45
C ALA A 56 3.25 3.65 0.29
N VAL A 57 4.53 3.80 0.59
CA VAL A 57 5.64 3.67 -0.35
C VAL A 57 6.44 2.44 0.05
N TYR A 58 6.38 1.40 -0.76
CA TYR A 58 7.15 0.17 -0.58
C TYR A 58 8.43 0.26 -1.38
N SER A 59 9.57 0.02 -0.73
CA SER A 59 10.86 -0.14 -1.40
C SER A 59 11.04 -1.59 -1.84
N LEU A 60 11.52 -1.82 -3.06
CA LEU A 60 11.61 -3.15 -3.65
C LEU A 60 13.05 -3.55 -4.02
N ASP A 61 13.34 -4.85 -3.90
CA ASP A 61 14.63 -5.47 -4.29
C ASP A 61 14.69 -5.92 -5.76
N ARG A 62 13.56 -5.82 -6.48
CA ARG A 62 13.37 -6.30 -7.84
C ARG A 62 12.44 -5.36 -8.63
N PRO A 63 12.32 -5.51 -9.95
CA PRO A 63 11.46 -4.67 -10.78
C PRO A 63 10.01 -4.63 -10.27
N ALA A 64 9.39 -3.45 -10.32
CA ALA A 64 8.03 -3.27 -9.81
C ALA A 64 7.01 -4.14 -10.55
N ALA A 65 7.25 -4.41 -11.84
CA ALA A 65 6.40 -5.31 -12.64
C ALA A 65 6.32 -6.73 -12.07
N GLU A 66 7.43 -7.28 -11.53
CA GLU A 66 7.44 -8.61 -10.94
C GLU A 66 6.62 -8.65 -9.63
N VAL A 67 6.72 -7.62 -8.81
CA VAL A 67 5.98 -7.53 -7.54
C VAL A 67 4.48 -7.29 -7.80
N LEU A 68 4.14 -6.47 -8.80
CA LEU A 68 2.75 -6.25 -9.22
C LEU A 68 2.06 -7.53 -9.70
N ALA A 69 2.79 -8.40 -10.43
CA ALA A 69 2.25 -9.68 -10.88
C ALA A 69 1.86 -10.58 -9.70
N VAL A 70 2.62 -10.54 -8.60
CA VAL A 70 2.30 -11.28 -7.36
C VAL A 70 1.09 -10.67 -6.64
N LEU A 71 1.04 -9.34 -6.50
CA LEU A 71 -0.07 -8.64 -5.85
C LEU A 71 -1.41 -8.89 -6.56
N GLY A 72 -1.43 -8.77 -7.89
CA GLY A 72 -2.63 -8.99 -8.71
C GLY A 72 -3.16 -10.42 -8.67
N ALA A 73 -2.35 -11.39 -8.24
CA ALA A 73 -2.70 -12.79 -8.17
C ALA A 73 -3.43 -13.21 -6.88
N GLY A 74 -3.56 -12.35 -5.85
CA GLY A 74 -4.41 -12.73 -4.71
C GLY A 74 -4.15 -12.11 -3.34
N VAL A 75 -3.43 -11.00 -3.23
CA VAL A 75 -3.24 -10.39 -1.91
C VAL A 75 -4.46 -9.54 -1.55
N ARG A 76 -5.31 -10.07 -0.68
CA ARG A 76 -6.43 -9.33 -0.07
C ARG A 76 -6.40 -9.54 1.43
N THR A 77 -5.99 -8.51 2.18
CA THR A 77 -6.28 -8.45 3.61
C THR A 77 -7.68 -7.87 3.79
N PRO A 78 -8.65 -8.61 4.36
CA PRO A 78 -9.91 -8.04 4.78
C PRO A 78 -9.65 -6.90 5.78
N GLY A 79 -10.32 -5.77 5.59
CA GLY A 79 -10.10 -4.62 6.46
C GLY A 79 -10.89 -3.40 6.05
N PRO A 80 -10.78 -2.31 6.82
CA PRO A 80 -11.56 -1.09 6.65
C PRO A 80 -11.01 -0.21 5.52
N LEU A 81 -10.72 -0.80 4.36
CA LEU A 81 -10.38 -0.06 3.14
C LEU A 81 -11.68 0.40 2.48
N ASP A 82 -11.71 1.65 2.02
CA ASP A 82 -12.71 2.10 1.07
C ASP A 82 -12.46 1.37 -0.26
N LEU A 83 -13.33 0.43 -0.60
CA LEU A 83 -13.27 -0.31 -1.86
C LEU A 83 -14.32 0.18 -2.87
N THR A 84 -15.09 1.21 -2.51
CA THR A 84 -16.22 1.69 -3.31
C THR A 84 -15.90 3.03 -3.94
N ASP A 85 -15.87 4.09 -3.14
CA ASP A 85 -15.77 5.45 -3.65
C ASP A 85 -14.32 5.80 -3.96
N ASN A 86 -13.39 5.28 -3.17
CA ASN A 86 -11.95 5.57 -3.28
C ASN A 86 -11.13 4.29 -3.12
N PRO A 87 -11.25 3.34 -4.08
CA PRO A 87 -10.54 2.08 -4.03
C PRO A 87 -9.02 2.30 -4.02
N PRO A 88 -8.24 1.37 -3.43
CA PRO A 88 -6.79 1.46 -3.42
C PRO A 88 -6.23 1.64 -4.83
N LEU A 89 -5.38 2.65 -5.02
CA LEU A 89 -4.62 2.85 -6.26
C LEU A 89 -3.20 2.33 -6.05
N VAL A 90 -2.83 1.30 -6.81
CA VAL A 90 -1.53 0.64 -6.76
C VAL A 90 -0.75 0.99 -8.04
N GLN A 91 0.45 1.56 -7.89
CA GLN A 91 1.30 1.94 -9.01
C GLN A 91 2.74 1.51 -8.74
N GLY A 92 3.37 0.90 -9.75
CA GLY A 92 4.79 0.52 -9.70
C GLY A 92 5.67 1.46 -10.51
N PHE A 93 6.85 1.75 -9.96
CA PHE A 93 7.85 2.59 -10.60
C PHE A 93 9.23 1.96 -10.47
N ASP A 94 9.93 1.86 -11.59
CA ASP A 94 11.33 1.48 -11.62
C ASP A 94 12.21 2.74 -11.71
N SER A 95 13.35 2.75 -11.02
CA SER A 95 14.31 3.84 -11.14
C SER A 95 14.86 3.92 -12.57
N LEU A 96 14.87 5.13 -13.14
CA LEU A 96 15.49 5.42 -14.44
C LEU A 96 17.02 5.46 -14.39
N VAL A 97 17.59 5.47 -13.20
CA VAL A 97 19.04 5.46 -12.95
C VAL A 97 19.41 4.21 -12.16
N ALA A 98 20.48 3.54 -12.61
CA ALA A 98 21.09 2.45 -11.85
C ALA A 98 21.66 3.01 -10.53
N PRO A 99 21.57 2.26 -9.42
CA PRO A 99 22.23 2.64 -8.17
C PRO A 99 23.76 2.71 -8.33
#